data_AF-A0A972D5H6-F1
#
_entry.id   AF-A0A972D5H6-F1
#
_cell.length_a   1.000
_cell.length_b   1.000
_cell.length_c   1.000
_cell.angle_alpha   90.00
_cell.angle_beta   90.00
_cell.angle_gamma   90.00
#
_symmetry.space_group_name_H-M   'P 1'
#
loop_
_entity.id
_entity.type
_entity.pdbx_description
1 polymer ?
#
loop_
_entity_poly.entity_id
_entity_poly.type
_entity_poly.pdbx_seq_one_letter_code
_entity_poly.pdbx_strand_id
1 'polypeptide(L)'
;MAKKIETKARKNPFRWLGELLFNEDVYRRIGGYLLSGLIVFALAWVCGYFLLGEGALKNTLLVDKLFGIKGVTDLGTGLADRLGKTFKLFKWEFETAEVIETWGNTLLVTGKIFAHHFLIVLVFIFFLNRFQVGRFPLALFYYLFYTILTGLVVGTNSYSYPAQGFVRVGALVTFLRFGLWVWFSYALLLASTARWTWLRSDSFLDNSWEKVGKFWSWPSLHGDDKEVFIFGLLFLLVSSFAEARLIVFYGQHFF
;
A
#
# COMPACT_ATOMS: atom_id res chain seq x y z
N MET A 1 -41.17 33.54 29.07
CA MET A 1 -40.95 32.15 28.61
C MET A 1 -40.40 32.18 27.19
N ALA A 2 -39.08 32.12 27.04
CA ALA A 2 -38.44 32.08 25.72
C ALA A 2 -38.43 30.64 25.20
N LYS A 3 -39.10 30.42 24.07
CA LYS A 3 -39.22 29.12 23.40
C LYS A 3 -37.86 28.79 22.77
N LYS A 4 -37.15 27.81 23.33
CA LYS A 4 -35.89 27.29 22.80
C LYS A 4 -36.17 26.60 21.47
N ILE A 5 -35.87 27.26 20.36
CA ILE A 5 -35.89 26.66 19.03
C ILE A 5 -34.64 25.79 18.95
N GLU A 6 -34.75 24.53 19.35
CA GLU A 6 -33.76 23.52 18.96
C GLU A 6 -33.93 23.27 17.46
N THR A 7 -33.11 23.96 16.68
CA THR A 7 -32.90 23.64 15.27
C THR A 7 -32.34 22.23 15.21
N LYS A 8 -33.20 21.27 14.85
CA LYS A 8 -32.83 19.92 14.39
C LYS A 8 -31.95 20.06 13.14
N ALA A 9 -30.67 20.38 13.34
CA ALA A 9 -29.67 20.22 12.31
C ALA A 9 -29.69 18.75 11.92
N ARG A 10 -30.10 18.45 10.68
CA ARG A 10 -29.96 17.12 10.08
C ARG A 10 -28.50 16.70 10.29
N LYS A 11 -28.25 15.83 11.27
CA LYS A 11 -26.93 15.24 11.49
C LYS A 11 -26.63 14.41 10.25
N ASN A 12 -25.87 14.99 9.33
CA ASN A 12 -25.42 14.29 8.13
C ASN A 12 -24.67 13.02 8.62
N PRO A 13 -25.15 11.80 8.31
CA PRO A 13 -24.61 10.57 8.89
C PRO A 13 -23.15 10.30 8.50
N PHE A 14 -22.58 11.09 7.57
CA PHE A 14 -21.18 11.03 7.17
C PHE A 14 -20.29 12.11 7.79
N ARG A 15 -20.85 13.01 8.61
CA ARG A 15 -20.08 14.10 9.25
C ARG A 15 -18.95 13.56 10.12
N TRP A 16 -19.23 12.52 10.90
CA TRP A 16 -18.24 11.88 11.78
C TRP A 16 -17.06 11.27 11.00
N LEU A 17 -17.32 10.70 9.81
CA LEU A 17 -16.26 10.17 8.94
C LEU A 17 -15.36 11.31 8.42
N GLY A 18 -15.93 12.45 8.04
CA GLY A 18 -15.16 13.63 7.68
C GLY A 18 -14.32 14.18 8.85
N GLU A 19 -14.87 14.20 10.06
CA GLU A 19 -14.14 14.60 11.28
C GLU A 19 -13.01 13.64 11.66
N LEU A 20 -13.13 12.36 11.27
CA LEU A 20 -12.11 11.33 11.43
C LEU A 20 -11.01 11.47 10.37
N LEU A 21 -11.38 11.61 9.09
CA LEU A 21 -10.47 11.72 7.94
C LEU A 21 -9.55 12.95 8.00
N PHE A 22 -10.07 14.08 8.48
CA PHE A 22 -9.35 15.35 8.52
C PHE A 22 -8.99 15.77 9.95
N ASN A 23 -8.89 14.79 10.86
CA ASN A 23 -8.49 15.06 12.22
C ASN A 23 -7.02 15.51 12.29
N GLU A 24 -6.71 16.38 13.24
CA GLU A 24 -5.32 16.80 13.51
C GLU A 24 -4.51 15.68 14.14
N ASP A 25 -5.14 14.88 15.00
CA ASP A 25 -4.58 13.68 15.61
C ASP A 25 -4.32 12.61 14.54
N VAL A 26 -3.07 12.15 14.45
CA VAL A 26 -2.62 11.18 13.45
C VAL A 26 -3.31 9.84 13.61
N TYR A 27 -3.57 9.37 14.83
CA TYR A 27 -4.21 8.08 15.09
C TYR A 27 -5.68 8.10 14.68
N ARG A 28 -6.38 9.21 14.94
CA ARG A 28 -7.75 9.39 14.45
C ARG A 28 -7.79 9.44 12.93
N ARG A 29 -6.85 10.15 12.31
CA ARG A 29 -6.71 10.23 10.85
C ARG A 29 -6.43 8.87 10.21
N ILE A 30 -5.55 8.06 10.80
CA ILE A 30 -5.32 6.66 10.40
C ILE A 30 -6.64 5.89 10.45
N GLY A 31 -7.38 5.97 11.56
CA GLY A 31 -8.70 5.33 11.67
C GLY A 31 -9.65 5.74 10.55
N GLY A 32 -9.64 7.01 10.16
CA GLY A 32 -10.41 7.54 9.03
C GLY A 32 -10.02 6.93 7.70
N TYR A 33 -8.72 6.90 7.39
CA TYR A 33 -8.21 6.35 6.13
C TYR A 33 -8.48 4.86 6.03
N LEU A 34 -8.25 4.11 7.11
CA LEU A 34 -8.50 2.67 7.13
C LEU A 34 -9.98 2.34 6.98
N LEU A 35 -10.86 3.04 7.72
CA LEU A 35 -12.30 2.78 7.64
C LEU A 35 -12.85 3.13 6.26
N SER A 36 -12.52 4.31 5.74
CA SER A 36 -12.97 4.72 4.39
C SER A 36 -12.41 3.80 3.31
N GLY A 37 -11.12 3.45 3.39
CA GLY A 37 -10.49 2.55 2.45
C GLY A 37 -11.07 1.13 2.53
N LEU A 38 -11.38 0.59 3.71
CA LEU A 38 -12.05 -0.71 3.83
C LEU A 38 -13.44 -0.72 3.19
N ILE A 39 -14.22 0.34 3.39
CA ILE A 39 -15.54 0.49 2.75
C ILE A 39 -15.38 0.52 1.23
N VAL A 40 -14.46 1.34 0.72
CA VAL A 40 -14.19 1.46 -0.72
C VAL A 40 -13.66 0.15 -1.30
N PHE A 41 -12.76 -0.53 -0.60
CA PHE A 41 -12.24 -1.84 -0.97
C PHE A 41 -13.36 -2.86 -1.07
N ALA A 42 -14.23 -2.96 -0.07
CA ALA A 42 -15.33 -3.92 -0.05
C ALA A 42 -16.30 -3.68 -1.20
N LEU A 43 -16.65 -2.42 -1.48
CA LEU A 43 -17.49 -2.07 -2.63
C LEU A 43 -16.83 -2.44 -3.96
N ALA A 44 -15.55 -2.08 -4.14
CA ALA A 44 -14.80 -2.42 -5.34
C ALA A 44 -14.63 -3.93 -5.52
N TRP A 45 -14.42 -4.66 -4.42
CA TRP A 45 -14.34 -6.12 -4.41
C TRP A 45 -15.66 -6.76 -4.83
N VAL A 46 -16.79 -6.33 -4.26
CA VAL A 46 -18.13 -6.80 -4.66
C VAL A 46 -18.40 -6.50 -6.13
N CYS A 47 -18.09 -5.29 -6.60
CA CYS A 47 -18.21 -4.93 -8.02
C CYS A 47 -17.33 -5.83 -8.90
N GLY A 48 -16.07 -6.05 -8.52
CA GLY A 48 -15.16 -6.93 -9.24
C GLY A 48 -15.62 -8.38 -9.26
N TYR A 49 -16.23 -8.87 -8.17
CA TYR A 49 -16.69 -10.25 -8.07
C TYR A 49 -17.98 -10.53 -8.85
N PHE A 50 -18.95 -9.61 -8.78
CA PHE A 50 -20.27 -9.81 -9.39
C PHE A 50 -20.41 -9.22 -10.79
N LEU A 51 -19.71 -8.13 -11.10
CA LEU A 51 -19.86 -7.41 -12.37
C LEU A 51 -18.72 -7.72 -13.35
N LEU A 52 -17.54 -8.10 -12.86
CA LEU A 52 -16.41 -8.47 -13.69
C LEU A 52 -16.20 -9.99 -13.62
N GLY A 53 -15.91 -10.63 -14.75
CA GLY A 53 -15.63 -12.06 -14.79
C GLY A 53 -14.31 -12.42 -14.09
N GLU A 54 -14.15 -13.68 -13.69
CA GLU A 54 -12.89 -14.18 -13.15
C GLU A 54 -11.74 -13.98 -14.16
N GLY A 55 -10.62 -13.45 -13.68
CA GLY A 55 -9.45 -13.14 -14.50
C GLY A 55 -9.61 -11.93 -15.43
N ALA A 56 -10.70 -11.14 -15.34
CA ALA A 56 -10.95 -10.02 -16.24
C ALA A 56 -9.84 -8.96 -16.28
N LEU A 57 -9.05 -8.85 -15.21
CA LEU A 57 -7.92 -7.92 -15.12
C LEU A 57 -6.55 -8.61 -15.27
N LYS A 58 -6.53 -9.93 -15.49
CA LYS A 58 -5.29 -10.69 -15.63
C LYS A 58 -4.53 -10.25 -16.88
N ASN A 59 -3.20 -10.14 -16.80
CA ASN A 59 -2.32 -9.67 -17.88
C ASN A 59 -2.60 -8.23 -18.35
N THR A 60 -3.29 -7.42 -17.55
CA THR A 60 -3.40 -5.99 -17.82
C THR A 60 -2.16 -5.28 -17.31
N LEU A 61 -1.83 -4.12 -17.90
CA LEU A 61 -0.74 -3.26 -17.41
C LEU A 61 -0.89 -2.93 -15.92
N LEU A 62 -2.13 -2.86 -15.44
CA LEU A 62 -2.45 -2.66 -14.03
C LEU A 62 -1.87 -3.80 -13.17
N VAL A 63 -2.20 -5.04 -13.50
CA VAL A 63 -1.71 -6.22 -12.76
C VAL A 63 -0.21 -6.39 -12.96
N ASP A 64 0.28 -6.29 -14.19
CA ASP A 64 1.67 -6.60 -14.53
C ASP A 64 2.67 -5.57 -14.00
N LYS A 65 2.29 -4.28 -13.92
CA LYS A 65 3.22 -3.21 -13.48
C LYS A 65 3.00 -2.73 -12.06
N LEU A 66 1.77 -2.73 -11.54
CA LEU A 66 1.49 -2.29 -10.17
C LEU A 66 1.52 -3.46 -9.17
N PHE A 67 1.25 -4.69 -9.62
CA PHE A 67 1.18 -5.88 -8.76
C PHE A 67 2.10 -7.03 -9.22
N GLY A 68 2.81 -6.88 -10.35
CA GLY A 68 3.52 -7.95 -11.05
C GLY A 68 5.03 -7.81 -10.97
N ILE A 69 5.61 -7.91 -9.76
CA ILE A 69 7.07 -7.92 -9.63
C ILE A 69 7.59 -9.33 -9.92
N LYS A 70 8.00 -9.56 -11.16
CA LYS A 70 8.68 -10.81 -11.55
C LYS A 70 10.04 -10.89 -10.84
N GLY A 71 10.30 -12.02 -10.20
CA GLY A 71 11.57 -12.33 -9.53
C GLY A 71 12.76 -12.25 -10.48
N VAL A 72 13.95 -12.03 -9.95
CA VAL A 72 15.21 -12.15 -10.71
C VAL A 72 15.67 -13.60 -10.55
N THR A 73 15.73 -14.35 -11.65
CA THR A 73 16.05 -15.78 -11.64
C THR A 73 17.55 -16.07 -11.55
N ASP A 74 18.41 -15.11 -11.92
CA ASP A 74 19.78 -15.46 -12.34
C ASP A 74 20.90 -15.04 -11.37
N LEU A 75 20.59 -14.30 -10.29
CA LEU A 75 21.64 -13.81 -9.38
C LEU A 75 22.09 -14.86 -8.35
N GLY A 76 21.19 -15.70 -7.86
CA GLY A 76 21.51 -16.74 -6.88
C GLY A 76 22.28 -17.93 -7.46
N THR A 77 21.99 -18.31 -8.71
CA THR A 77 22.55 -19.50 -9.37
C THR A 77 24.06 -19.39 -9.59
N GLY A 78 24.55 -18.25 -10.10
CA GLY A 78 25.98 -18.06 -10.35
C GLY A 78 26.86 -18.03 -9.09
N LEU A 79 26.27 -17.74 -7.92
CA LEU A 79 26.96 -17.73 -6.63
C LEU A 79 26.90 -19.12 -5.97
N ALA A 80 25.77 -19.83 -6.13
CA ALA A 80 25.61 -21.22 -5.71
C ALA A 80 26.56 -22.17 -6.47
N ASP A 81 26.70 -21.99 -7.79
CA ASP A 81 27.59 -22.80 -8.64
C ASP A 81 29.06 -22.74 -8.21
N ARG A 82 29.49 -21.63 -7.58
CA ARG A 82 30.85 -21.44 -7.08
C ARG A 82 31.09 -22.02 -5.69
N LEU A 83 30.04 -22.20 -4.89
CA LEU A 83 30.12 -22.64 -3.50
C LEU A 83 29.90 -24.15 -3.34
N GLY A 84 29.42 -24.84 -4.37
CA GLY A 84 29.10 -26.27 -4.31
C GLY A 84 27.83 -26.56 -3.49
N LYS A 85 27.55 -27.83 -3.18
CA LYS A 85 26.31 -28.23 -2.48
C LYS A 85 26.21 -27.71 -1.05
N THR A 86 27.34 -27.63 -0.35
CA THR A 86 27.42 -27.10 1.01
C THR A 86 28.63 -26.19 1.13
N PHE A 87 28.53 -25.14 1.95
CA PHE A 87 29.66 -24.31 2.33
C PHE A 87 29.75 -24.22 3.85
N LYS A 88 30.99 -24.05 4.35
CA LYS A 88 31.23 -23.86 5.78
C LYS A 88 31.45 -22.39 6.07
N LEU A 89 30.67 -21.87 7.02
CA LEU A 89 30.91 -20.56 7.63
C LEU A 89 31.27 -20.80 9.10
N PHE A 90 32.53 -20.52 9.45
CA PHE A 90 33.13 -20.91 10.74
C PHE A 90 33.04 -22.43 10.99
N LYS A 91 32.29 -22.86 12.02
CA LYS A 91 32.12 -24.26 12.41
C LYS A 91 30.80 -24.87 11.92
N TRP A 92 30.00 -24.10 11.18
CA TRP A 92 28.65 -24.47 10.77
C TRP A 92 28.66 -24.78 9.28
N GLU A 93 28.00 -25.88 8.91
CA GLU A 93 27.84 -26.32 7.52
C GLU A 93 26.43 -25.95 7.06
N PHE A 94 26.35 -25.25 5.93
CA PHE A 94 25.10 -24.74 5.39
C PHE A 94 24.84 -25.36 4.02
N GLU A 95 23.58 -25.64 3.73
CA GLU A 95 23.14 -25.97 2.37
C GLU A 95 23.14 -24.71 1.52
N THR A 96 23.92 -24.72 0.44
CA THR A 96 24.07 -23.57 -0.45
C THR A 96 22.74 -23.17 -1.07
N ALA A 97 21.91 -24.16 -1.44
CA ALA A 97 20.57 -23.93 -2.00
C ALA A 97 19.63 -23.21 -1.02
N GLU A 98 19.64 -23.60 0.26
CA GLU A 98 18.81 -22.94 1.27
C GLU A 98 19.29 -21.49 1.50
N VAL A 99 20.58 -21.29 1.76
CA VAL A 99 21.09 -19.97 2.16
C VAL A 99 21.17 -18.99 0.99
N ILE A 100 21.68 -19.43 -0.16
CA ILE A 100 21.93 -18.55 -1.31
C ILE A 100 20.73 -18.50 -2.25
N GLU A 101 20.21 -19.65 -2.69
CA GLU A 101 19.12 -19.68 -3.67
C GLU A 101 17.76 -19.32 -3.07
N THR A 102 17.52 -19.62 -1.78
CA THR A 102 16.24 -19.31 -1.14
C THR A 102 16.32 -17.98 -0.39
N TRP A 103 17.17 -17.87 0.64
CA TRP A 103 17.22 -16.67 1.47
C TRP A 103 17.92 -15.49 0.77
N GLY A 104 19.01 -15.74 0.03
CA GLY A 104 19.68 -14.71 -0.77
C GLY A 104 18.75 -14.09 -1.82
N ASN A 105 18.08 -14.92 -2.62
CA ASN A 105 17.08 -14.43 -3.59
C ASN A 105 15.90 -13.74 -2.90
N THR A 106 15.43 -14.24 -1.76
CA THR A 106 14.35 -13.59 -0.99
C THR A 106 14.75 -12.17 -0.59
N LEU A 107 15.95 -11.96 -0.07
CA LEU A 107 16.44 -10.64 0.32
C LEU A 107 16.60 -9.69 -0.88
N LEU A 108 17.15 -10.19 -2.00
CA LEU A 108 17.28 -9.39 -3.23
C LEU A 108 15.92 -8.98 -3.80
N VAL A 109 14.99 -9.93 -3.89
CA VAL A 109 13.62 -9.67 -4.35
C VAL A 109 12.90 -8.73 -3.38
N THR A 110 13.10 -8.88 -2.07
CA THR A 110 12.59 -7.94 -1.05
C THR A 110 13.06 -6.52 -1.33
N GLY A 111 14.37 -6.33 -1.60
CA GLY A 111 14.92 -5.02 -1.94
C GLY A 111 14.31 -4.41 -3.21
N LYS A 112 14.09 -5.24 -4.25
CA LYS A 112 13.43 -4.81 -5.50
C LYS A 112 11.98 -4.39 -5.26
N ILE A 113 11.20 -5.17 -4.50
CA ILE A 113 9.80 -4.87 -4.17
C ILE A 113 9.70 -3.63 -3.30
N PHE A 114 10.55 -3.53 -2.28
CA PHE A 114 10.62 -2.36 -1.42
C PHE A 114 10.95 -1.11 -2.22
N ALA A 115 11.97 -1.15 -3.09
CA ALA A 115 12.32 0.00 -3.94
C ALA A 115 11.16 0.41 -4.86
N HIS A 116 10.44 -0.56 -5.43
CA HIS A 116 9.27 -0.28 -6.26
C HIS A 116 8.17 0.43 -5.47
N HIS A 117 7.73 -0.13 -4.34
CA HIS A 117 6.68 0.51 -3.56
C HIS A 117 7.14 1.82 -2.90
N PHE A 118 8.41 1.91 -2.51
CA PHE A 118 8.98 3.15 -2.00
C PHE A 118 8.96 4.24 -3.07
N LEU A 119 9.30 3.93 -4.33
CA LEU A 119 9.17 4.87 -5.44
C LEU A 119 7.71 5.33 -5.63
N ILE A 120 6.75 4.40 -5.55
CA ILE A 120 5.32 4.74 -5.58
C ILE A 120 4.96 5.68 -4.42
N VAL A 121 5.40 5.40 -3.20
CA VAL A 121 5.16 6.26 -2.04
C VAL A 121 5.75 7.66 -2.27
N LEU A 122 6.99 7.76 -2.75
CA LEU A 122 7.64 9.05 -3.02
C LEU A 122 6.81 9.90 -4.01
N VAL A 123 6.36 9.30 -5.10
CA VAL A 123 5.66 10.00 -6.19
C VAL A 123 4.19 10.25 -5.90
N PHE A 124 3.47 9.25 -5.39
CA PHE A 124 2.01 9.30 -5.27
C PHE A 124 1.51 9.61 -3.87
N ILE A 125 2.35 9.44 -2.84
CA ILE A 125 1.97 9.80 -1.47
C ILE A 125 2.68 11.10 -1.08
N PHE A 126 4.01 11.10 -1.01
CA PHE A 126 4.73 12.27 -0.50
C PHE A 126 4.61 13.48 -1.42
N PHE A 127 4.80 13.30 -2.73
CA PHE A 127 4.66 14.40 -3.68
C PHE A 127 3.20 14.87 -3.84
N LEU A 128 2.22 13.97 -3.88
CA LEU A 128 0.81 14.40 -3.96
C LEU A 128 0.30 15.02 -2.66
N ASN A 129 0.82 14.65 -1.49
CA ASN A 129 0.52 15.34 -0.21
C ASN A 129 1.00 16.79 -0.18
N ARG A 130 1.84 17.21 -1.15
CA ARG A 130 2.22 18.62 -1.32
C ARG A 130 1.08 19.48 -1.86
N PHE A 131 0.01 18.87 -2.35
CA PHE A 131 -1.12 19.56 -2.95
C PHE A 131 -2.40 19.19 -2.21
N GLN A 132 -3.21 20.19 -1.87
CA GLN A 132 -4.45 20.02 -1.13
C GLN A 132 -5.58 20.82 -1.79
N VAL A 133 -6.78 20.24 -1.86
CA VAL A 133 -7.99 20.94 -2.27
C VAL A 133 -8.97 20.93 -1.10
N GLY A 134 -9.28 22.10 -0.56
CA GLY A 134 -9.95 22.27 0.72
C GLY A 134 -9.21 21.53 1.83
N ARG A 135 -9.84 20.48 2.38
CA ARG A 135 -9.23 19.59 3.38
C ARG A 135 -8.62 18.32 2.79
N PHE A 136 -8.86 18.01 1.51
CA PHE A 136 -8.45 16.77 0.88
C PHE A 136 -7.04 16.88 0.28
N PRO A 137 -6.04 16.15 0.81
CA PRO A 137 -4.75 16.05 0.13
C PRO A 137 -4.86 15.19 -1.13
N LEU A 138 -4.14 15.53 -2.20
CA LEU A 138 -4.20 14.78 -3.46
C LEU A 138 -3.76 13.32 -3.31
N ALA A 139 -2.88 13.02 -2.35
CA ALA A 139 -2.48 11.65 -2.07
C ALA A 139 -3.62 10.78 -1.51
N LEU A 140 -4.64 11.38 -0.86
CA LEU A 140 -5.82 10.63 -0.42
C LEU A 140 -6.63 10.15 -1.63
N PHE A 141 -6.70 10.92 -2.71
CA PHE A 141 -7.32 10.46 -3.96
C PHE A 141 -6.57 9.28 -4.55
N TYR A 142 -5.24 9.35 -4.58
CA TYR A 142 -4.41 8.23 -5.01
C TYR A 142 -4.66 6.99 -4.16
N TYR A 143 -4.66 7.13 -2.83
CA TYR A 143 -4.90 6.01 -1.91
C TYR A 143 -6.26 5.35 -2.13
N LEU A 144 -7.33 6.15 -2.29
CA LEU A 144 -8.67 5.62 -2.57
C LEU A 144 -8.73 4.97 -3.95
N PHE A 145 -8.10 5.55 -4.97
CA PHE A 145 -8.02 4.96 -6.30
C PHE A 145 -7.26 3.63 -6.28
N TYR A 146 -6.08 3.59 -5.66
CA TYR A 146 -5.31 2.36 -5.44
C TYR A 146 -6.13 1.30 -4.69
N THR A 147 -6.93 1.72 -3.71
CA THR A 147 -7.83 0.83 -2.97
C THR A 147 -8.93 0.24 -3.87
N ILE A 148 -9.52 1.04 -4.76
CA ILE A 148 -10.50 0.55 -5.75
C ILE A 148 -9.84 -0.48 -6.68
N LEU A 149 -8.67 -0.14 -7.24
CA LEU A 149 -7.95 -1.05 -8.14
C LEU A 149 -7.61 -2.37 -7.45
N THR A 150 -7.15 -2.31 -6.20
CA THR A 150 -6.84 -3.50 -5.40
C THR A 150 -8.11 -4.32 -5.14
N GLY A 151 -9.22 -3.69 -4.75
CA GLY A 151 -10.50 -4.37 -4.57
C GLY A 151 -10.97 -5.09 -5.84
N LEU A 152 -10.87 -4.46 -7.01
CA LEU A 152 -11.22 -5.07 -8.29
C LEU A 152 -10.32 -6.25 -8.66
N VAL A 153 -9.01 -6.15 -8.43
CA VAL A 153 -8.05 -7.25 -8.67
C VAL A 153 -8.36 -8.44 -7.77
N VAL A 154 -8.65 -8.19 -6.49
CA VAL A 154 -9.06 -9.23 -5.54
C VAL A 154 -10.40 -9.85 -5.94
N GLY A 155 -11.37 -9.03 -6.33
CA GLY A 155 -12.72 -9.47 -6.70
C GLY A 155 -12.72 -10.35 -7.95
N THR A 156 -11.86 -10.04 -8.91
CA THR A 156 -11.70 -10.80 -10.16
C THR A 156 -10.68 -11.94 -10.05
N ASN A 157 -10.05 -12.17 -8.91
CA ASN A 157 -8.96 -13.15 -8.77
C ASN A 157 -7.83 -12.96 -9.80
N SER A 158 -7.52 -11.70 -10.12
CA SER A 158 -6.57 -11.36 -11.19
C SER A 158 -5.13 -11.16 -10.71
N TYR A 159 -4.77 -11.68 -9.54
CA TYR A 159 -3.38 -11.60 -9.07
C TYR A 159 -2.44 -12.34 -10.01
N SER A 160 -1.20 -11.84 -10.10
CA SER A 160 -0.10 -12.49 -10.82
C SER A 160 0.35 -13.82 -10.17
N TYR A 161 -0.11 -14.08 -8.94
CA TYR A 161 0.23 -15.24 -8.13
C TYR A 161 -0.97 -16.19 -8.02
N PRO A 162 -0.74 -17.50 -7.82
CA PRO A 162 -1.82 -18.45 -7.65
C PRO A 162 -2.58 -18.13 -6.37
N ALA A 163 -3.91 -18.17 -6.46
CA ALA A 163 -4.81 -18.00 -5.33
C ALA A 163 -4.42 -18.96 -4.19
N GLN A 164 -4.27 -18.42 -2.98
CA GLN A 164 -3.83 -19.19 -1.81
C GLN A 164 -5.04 -19.74 -1.05
N GLY A 165 -5.23 -21.05 -1.00
CA GLY A 165 -6.37 -21.68 -0.29
C GLY A 165 -7.57 -21.97 -1.19
N PHE A 166 -8.79 -21.91 -0.66
CA PHE A 166 -10.01 -22.29 -1.41
C PHE A 166 -10.26 -21.39 -2.62
N VAL A 167 -10.64 -22.00 -3.75
CA VAL A 167 -10.79 -21.38 -5.09
C VAL A 167 -11.54 -20.03 -5.07
N ARG A 168 -12.59 -19.88 -4.23
CA ARG A 168 -13.44 -18.68 -4.21
C ARG A 168 -12.94 -17.53 -3.33
N VAL A 169 -12.06 -17.79 -2.37
CA VAL A 169 -11.54 -16.80 -1.39
C VAL A 169 -10.03 -16.68 -1.44
N GLY A 170 -9.35 -17.43 -2.30
CA GLY A 170 -7.88 -17.45 -2.32
C GLY A 170 -7.26 -16.11 -2.68
N ALA A 171 -7.91 -15.28 -3.50
CA ALA A 171 -7.49 -13.91 -3.75
C ALA A 171 -7.57 -13.02 -2.49
N LEU A 172 -8.60 -13.19 -1.66
CA LEU A 172 -8.73 -12.48 -0.39
C LEU A 172 -7.65 -12.94 0.60
N VAL A 173 -7.34 -14.23 0.66
CA VAL A 173 -6.24 -14.75 1.48
C VAL A 173 -4.90 -14.16 1.04
N THR A 174 -4.66 -14.12 -0.27
CA THR A 174 -3.47 -13.48 -0.87
C THR A 174 -3.39 -11.99 -0.48
N PHE A 175 -4.50 -11.26 -0.57
CA PHE A 175 -4.58 -9.87 -0.09
C PHE A 175 -4.26 -9.77 1.40
N LEU A 176 -4.87 -10.57 2.26
CA LEU A 176 -4.61 -10.53 3.72
C LEU A 176 -3.15 -10.84 4.08
N ARG A 177 -2.47 -11.68 3.29
CA ARG A 177 -1.10 -12.12 3.56
C ARG A 177 -0.05 -11.06 3.26
N PHE A 178 -0.23 -10.24 2.23
CA PHE A 178 0.73 -9.17 1.91
C PHE A 178 0.07 -7.87 1.41
N GLY A 179 -0.95 -7.94 0.56
CA GLY A 179 -1.59 -6.76 -0.03
C GLY A 179 -2.19 -5.81 1.01
N LEU A 180 -2.76 -6.35 2.09
CA LEU A 180 -3.28 -5.59 3.23
C LEU A 180 -2.16 -4.82 3.93
N TRP A 181 -0.96 -5.41 4.03
CA TRP A 181 0.18 -4.79 4.70
C TRP A 181 0.75 -3.64 3.86
N VAL A 182 0.83 -3.80 2.53
CA VAL A 182 1.18 -2.71 1.60
C VAL A 182 0.14 -1.59 1.70
N TRP A 183 -1.14 -1.93 1.57
CA TRP A 183 -2.24 -0.97 1.67
C TRP A 183 -2.28 -0.23 3.01
N PHE A 184 -2.03 -0.94 4.12
CA PHE A 184 -1.94 -0.36 5.45
C PHE A 184 -0.73 0.57 5.57
N SER A 185 0.43 0.17 5.05
CA SER A 185 1.62 1.04 5.04
C SER A 185 1.37 2.35 4.30
N TYR A 186 0.65 2.32 3.18
CA TYR A 186 0.29 3.51 2.42
C TYR A 186 -0.63 4.43 3.22
N ALA A 187 -1.58 3.89 3.99
CA ALA A 187 -2.43 4.66 4.87
C ALA A 187 -1.63 5.36 5.98
N LEU A 188 -0.67 4.68 6.61
CA LEU A 188 0.19 5.26 7.64
C LEU A 188 1.08 6.37 7.09
N LEU A 189 1.70 6.14 5.93
CA LEU A 189 2.56 7.12 5.25
C LEU A 189 1.76 8.33 4.78
N LEU A 190 0.54 8.12 4.26
CA LEU A 190 -0.40 9.19 3.93
C LEU A 190 -0.78 10.00 5.16
N ALA A 191 -1.13 9.34 6.28
CA ALA A 191 -1.55 9.99 7.52
C ALA A 191 -0.44 10.82 8.15
N SER A 192 0.76 10.26 8.28
CA SER A 192 1.91 10.96 8.87
C SER A 192 2.41 12.14 8.03
N THR A 193 2.17 12.12 6.71
CA THR A 193 2.62 13.18 5.80
C THR A 193 1.51 14.11 5.31
N ALA A 194 0.28 13.97 5.82
CA ALA A 194 -0.88 14.78 5.41
C ALA A 194 -0.69 16.29 5.62
N ARG A 195 0.21 16.69 6.52
CA ARG A 195 0.53 18.10 6.82
C ARG A 195 1.63 18.68 5.94
N TRP A 196 2.12 17.91 4.96
CA TRP A 196 3.17 18.35 4.06
C TRP A 196 2.66 19.25 2.92
N THR A 197 1.50 19.90 3.08
CA THR A 197 0.94 20.77 2.06
C THR A 197 1.89 21.93 1.71
N TRP A 198 2.18 22.08 0.42
CA TRP A 198 2.88 23.22 -0.15
C TRP A 198 1.89 24.19 -0.80
N LEU A 199 1.00 23.68 -1.66
CA LEU A 199 -0.03 24.44 -2.34
C LEU A 199 -1.41 23.95 -1.92
N ARG A 200 -2.33 24.89 -1.71
CA ARG A 200 -3.73 24.63 -1.38
C ARG A 200 -4.63 25.42 -2.32
N SER A 201 -5.69 24.78 -2.82
CA SER A 201 -6.83 25.47 -3.44
C SER A 201 -8.06 25.26 -2.57
N ASP A 202 -9.00 26.21 -2.56
CA ASP A 202 -10.23 26.09 -1.77
C ASP A 202 -11.26 25.14 -2.39
N SER A 203 -11.23 24.97 -3.72
CA SER A 203 -12.21 24.18 -4.46
C SER A 203 -11.62 23.52 -5.71
N PHE A 204 -12.19 22.40 -6.13
CA PHE A 204 -11.84 21.75 -7.41
C PHE A 204 -12.24 22.56 -8.63
N LEU A 205 -13.13 23.54 -8.46
CA LEU A 205 -13.64 24.40 -9.52
C LEU A 205 -12.88 25.73 -9.59
N ASP A 206 -12.02 26.01 -8.61
CA ASP A 206 -11.20 27.20 -8.59
C ASP A 206 -9.78 26.85 -9.04
N ASN A 207 -9.19 27.72 -9.87
CA ASN A 207 -7.81 27.60 -10.33
C ASN A 207 -6.83 28.38 -9.45
N SER A 208 -7.31 29.02 -8.37
CA SER A 208 -6.48 29.72 -7.41
C SER A 208 -5.74 28.71 -6.50
N TRP A 209 -4.42 28.67 -6.64
CA TRP A 209 -3.54 27.89 -5.74
C TRP A 209 -2.77 28.85 -4.85
N GLU A 210 -2.97 28.71 -3.54
CA GLU A 210 -2.29 29.48 -2.52
C GLU A 210 -1.10 28.71 -1.95
N LYS A 211 0.01 29.42 -1.76
CA LYS A 211 1.21 28.85 -1.15
C LYS A 211 1.13 28.91 0.37
N VAL A 212 0.90 27.76 0.99
CA VAL A 212 0.82 27.59 2.46
C VAL A 212 2.09 27.02 3.07
N GLY A 213 3.02 26.51 2.25
CA GLY A 213 4.26 25.89 2.71
C GLY A 213 5.47 26.17 1.81
N LYS A 214 6.56 25.43 2.05
CA LYS A 214 7.81 25.51 1.29
C LYS A 214 8.02 24.23 0.49
N PHE A 215 8.19 24.31 -0.84
CA PHE A 215 8.31 23.16 -1.75
C PHE A 215 9.50 22.23 -1.47
N TRP A 216 10.67 22.80 -1.15
CA TRP A 216 11.93 22.05 -1.00
C TRP A 216 12.30 21.74 0.45
N SER A 217 11.46 22.09 1.43
CA SER A 217 11.68 21.66 2.81
C SER A 217 10.86 20.40 3.08
N TRP A 218 11.53 19.32 3.44
CA TRP A 218 10.88 18.20 4.14
C TRP A 218 10.33 18.75 5.46
N PRO A 219 9.00 18.78 5.63
CA PRO A 219 8.44 19.27 6.87
C PRO A 219 8.91 18.37 8.01
N SER A 220 9.41 18.98 9.07
CA SER A 220 9.90 18.22 10.21
C SER A 220 8.76 17.41 10.81
N LEU A 221 8.93 16.08 10.87
CA LEU A 221 8.00 15.20 11.57
C LEU A 221 8.27 15.30 13.07
N HIS A 222 7.23 15.59 13.84
CA HIS A 222 7.31 15.75 15.29
C HIS A 222 6.32 14.82 15.98
N GLY A 223 6.71 14.32 17.17
CA GLY A 223 5.88 13.45 18.00
C GLY A 223 5.32 12.24 17.23
N ASP A 224 4.02 12.00 17.41
CA ASP A 224 3.31 10.84 16.88
C ASP A 224 3.39 10.70 15.35
N ASP A 225 3.45 11.81 14.58
CA ASP A 225 3.59 11.70 13.12
C ASP A 225 4.91 11.03 12.72
N LYS A 226 5.99 11.25 13.48
CA LYS A 226 7.29 10.63 13.22
C LYS A 226 7.24 9.12 13.48
N GLU A 227 6.59 8.72 14.57
CA GLU A 227 6.42 7.30 14.92
C GLU A 227 5.59 6.59 13.86
N VAL A 228 4.44 7.15 13.48
CA VAL A 228 3.57 6.62 12.43
C VAL A 228 4.29 6.54 11.09
N PHE A 229 5.11 7.54 10.75
CA PHE A 229 5.92 7.52 9.54
C PHE A 229 6.92 6.36 9.53
N ILE A 230 7.65 6.17 10.63
CA ILE A 230 8.61 5.06 10.79
C ILE A 230 7.87 3.72 10.69
N PHE A 231 6.74 3.57 11.39
CA PHE A 231 5.92 2.35 11.27
C PHE A 231 5.45 2.13 9.84
N GLY A 232 5.00 3.17 9.13
CA GLY A 232 4.64 3.09 7.72
C GLY A 232 5.76 2.49 6.86
N LEU A 233 7.01 2.95 7.04
CA LEU A 233 8.17 2.41 6.32
C LEU A 233 8.51 0.97 6.74
N LEU A 234 8.38 0.63 8.03
CA LEU A 234 8.61 -0.73 8.51
C LEU A 234 7.57 -1.71 7.97
N PHE A 235 6.29 -1.33 7.97
CA PHE A 235 5.22 -2.13 7.35
C PHE A 235 5.44 -2.29 5.84
N LEU A 236 5.96 -1.25 5.17
CA LEU A 236 6.35 -1.35 3.76
C LEU A 236 7.48 -2.37 3.54
N LEU A 237 8.49 -2.39 4.42
CA LEU A 237 9.58 -3.37 4.35
C LEU A 237 9.10 -4.80 4.65
N VAL A 238 8.30 -4.98 5.71
CA VAL A 238 7.76 -6.29 6.10
C VAL A 238 6.83 -6.84 5.02
N SER A 239 5.98 -6.01 4.43
CA SER A 239 5.11 -6.42 3.32
C SER A 239 5.91 -6.81 2.08
N SER A 240 6.96 -6.07 1.75
CA SER A 240 7.88 -6.39 0.65
C SER A 240 8.58 -7.74 0.88
N PHE A 241 8.96 -8.04 2.11
CA PHE A 241 9.54 -9.34 2.47
C PHE A 241 8.52 -10.48 2.36
N ALA A 242 7.29 -10.26 2.82
CA ALA A 242 6.22 -11.24 2.71
C ALA A 242 5.88 -11.57 1.24
N GLU A 243 5.83 -10.55 0.38
CA GLU A 243 5.62 -10.73 -1.06
C GLU A 243 6.83 -11.42 -1.71
N ALA A 244 8.05 -11.04 -1.36
CA ALA A 244 9.27 -11.69 -1.89
C ALA A 244 9.31 -13.18 -1.57
N ARG A 245 8.91 -13.58 -0.36
CA ARG A 245 8.82 -14.99 0.01
C ARG A 245 7.81 -15.76 -0.85
N LEU A 246 6.69 -15.13 -1.21
CA LEU A 246 5.72 -15.74 -2.13
C LEU A 246 6.33 -15.87 -3.53
N ILE A 247 6.99 -14.83 -4.04
CA ILE A 247 7.61 -14.86 -5.36
C ILE A 247 8.71 -15.91 -5.44
N VAL A 248 9.59 -16.01 -4.44
CA VAL A 248 10.69 -17.00 -4.47
C VAL A 248 10.13 -18.41 -4.30
N PHE A 249 9.22 -18.63 -3.34
CA PHE A 249 8.65 -19.94 -3.10
C PHE A 249 7.81 -20.44 -4.29
N TYR A 250 6.94 -19.60 -4.86
CA TYR A 250 6.12 -20.00 -6.01
C TYR A 250 6.85 -19.88 -7.35
N GLY A 251 7.76 -18.92 -7.49
CA GLY A 251 8.58 -18.75 -8.69
C GLY A 251 9.52 -19.93 -8.94
N GLN A 252 9.96 -20.64 -7.90
CA GLN A 252 10.66 -21.92 -8.02
C GLN A 252 9.76 -23.07 -8.53
N HIS A 253 8.44 -22.94 -8.46
CA HIS A 253 7.46 -23.96 -8.86
C HIS A 253 6.71 -23.62 -10.17
N PHE A 254 7.02 -22.49 -10.80
CA PHE A 254 6.41 -22.06 -12.07
C PHE A 254 7.27 -22.39 -13.30
N PHE A 255 8.27 -23.26 -13.13
CA PHE A 255 9.09 -23.84 -14.20
C PHE A 255 8.81 -25.34 -14.31
#